data_AF-A0A524NHK2-F1
#
_entry.id   AF-A0A524NHK2-F1
#
_cell.length_a   1.000
_cell.length_b   1.000
_cell.length_c   1.000
_cell.angle_alpha   90.00
_cell.angle_beta   90.00
_cell.angle_gamma   90.00
#
_symmetry.space_group_name_H-M   'P 1'
#
loop_
_entity.id
_entity.type
_entity.pdbx_description
1 polymer ?
#
loop_
_entity_poly.entity_id
_entity_poly.type
_entity_poly.pdbx_seq_one_letter_code
_entity_poly.pdbx_strand_id
1 'polypeptide(L)' 'MSKRFGPSLVLILVIFFILVQAGSLVVVFIKEGIGIFWTLVLLLIPLVIIIALITVYLERLKEIDEEEKDDLTKY' A
#
# COMPACT_ATOMS: atom_id res chain seq x y z
N MET A 1 -19.01 13.38 2.21
CA MET A 1 -17.82 12.56 2.53
C MET A 1 -16.80 12.82 1.41
N SER A 2 -15.53 13.13 1.73
CA SER A 2 -14.54 13.39 0.68
C SER A 2 -14.44 12.18 -0.26
N LYS A 3 -14.48 12.39 -1.58
CA LYS A 3 -14.28 11.35 -2.60
C LYS A 3 -12.98 10.56 -2.38
N ARG A 4 -12.02 11.16 -1.65
CA ARG A 4 -10.72 10.60 -1.30
C ARG A 4 -10.77 9.63 -0.11
N PHE A 5 -11.72 9.81 0.81
CA PHE A 5 -11.73 9.09 2.09
C PHE A 5 -11.87 7.57 1.95
N GLY A 6 -12.78 7.12 1.07
CA GLY A 6 -12.96 5.68 0.81
C GLY A 6 -11.68 5.01 0.30
N PRO A 7 -11.10 5.50 -0.82
CA PRO A 7 -9.83 4.99 -1.34
C PRO A 7 -8.68 5.04 -0.33
N SER A 8 -8.54 6.13 0.45
CA SER A 8 -7.50 6.22 1.49
C SER A 8 -7.65 5.14 2.55
N LEU A 9 -8.87 4.90 3.03
CA LEU A 9 -9.14 3.95 4.10
C LEU A 9 -8.88 2.52 3.63
N VAL A 10 -9.29 2.19 2.39
CA VAL A 10 -8.99 0.89 1.77
C VAL A 10 -7.47 0.69 1.65
N LEU A 11 -6.73 1.68 1.15
CA LEU A 11 -5.27 1.58 1.03
C LEU A 11 -4.61 1.31 2.39
N ILE A 12 -5.00 2.06 3.43
CA ILE A 12 -4.46 1.90 4.78
C ILE A 12 -4.72 0.48 5.30
N LEU A 13 -5.94 -0.04 5.12
CA LEU A 13 -6.28 -1.41 5.54
C LEU A 13 -5.45 -2.45 4.79
N VAL A 14 -5.31 -2.31 3.47
CA VAL A 14 -4.53 -3.25 2.64
C VAL A 14 -3.06 -3.24 3.06
N ILE A 15 -2.45 -2.07 3.23
CA ILE A 15 -1.06 -1.94 3.71
C ILE A 15 -0.92 -2.58 5.09
N PHE A 16 -1.87 -2.34 6.00
CA PHE A 16 -1.85 -2.92 7.33
C PHE A 16 -1.83 -4.46 7.27
N PHE A 17 -2.70 -5.09 6.48
CA PHE A 17 -2.71 -6.55 6.33
C PHE A 17 -1.42 -7.09 5.70
N ILE A 18 -0.84 -6.38 4.71
CA ILE A 18 0.45 -6.75 4.13
C ILE A 18 1.56 -6.72 5.18
N LEU A 19 1.59 -5.69 6.03
CA LEU A 19 2.59 -5.58 7.10
C LEU A 19 2.41 -6.66 8.17
N VAL A 20 1.18 -6.98 8.56
CA VAL A 20 0.89 -8.08 9.50
C VAL A 20 1.37 -9.41 8.92
N GLN A 21 1.09 -9.68 7.64
CA GLN A 21 1.54 -10.89 6.96
C GLN A 21 3.07 -10.95 6.87
N ALA A 22 3.73 -9.84 6.51
CA ALA A 22 5.18 -9.76 6.44
C ALA A 22 5.83 -10.01 7.83
N GLY A 23 5.27 -9.41 8.88
CA GLY A 23 5.70 -9.66 10.27
C GLY A 23 5.54 -11.12 10.69
N SER A 24 4.43 -11.77 10.32
CA SER A 24 4.20 -13.20 10.55
C SER A 24 5.27 -14.06 9.85
N LEU A 25 5.55 -13.77 8.57
CA LEU A 25 6.59 -14.47 7.81
C LEU A 25 7.97 -14.33 8.44
N VAL A 26 8.34 -13.15 8.93
CA VAL A 26 9.60 -12.93 9.65
C VAL A 26 9.70 -13.83 10.89
N VAL A 27 8.64 -13.92 11.70
CA VAL A 27 8.63 -14.79 12.88
C VAL A 27 8.81 -16.26 12.49
N VAL A 28 8.14 -16.71 11.42
CA VAL A 28 8.29 -18.08 10.90
C VAL A 28 9.72 -18.31 10.41
N PHE A 29 10.27 -17.42 9.61
CA PHE A 29 11.61 -17.57 9.03
C PHE A 29 12.70 -17.61 10.11
N ILE A 30 12.57 -16.81 11.16
CA ILE A 30 13.49 -16.86 12.31
C ILE A 30 13.39 -18.23 13.02
N LYS A 31 12.19 -18.78 13.21
CA LYS A 31 11.99 -20.09 13.84
C LYS A 31 12.52 -21.25 13.00
N GLU A 32 12.36 -21.17 11.68
CA GLU A 32 12.83 -22.17 10.72
C GLU A 32 14.35 -22.07 10.46
N GLY A 33 15.05 -21.14 11.09
CA GLY A 33 16.50 -20.97 10.92
C GLY A 33 16.91 -20.40 9.57
N ILE A 34 15.98 -19.76 8.84
CA ILE A 34 16.30 -19.03 7.63
C ILE A 34 17.16 -17.82 8.04
N GLY A 35 18.40 -17.82 7.55
CA GLY A 35 19.37 -16.78 7.89
C GLY A 35 18.83 -15.38 7.63
N ILE A 36 19.25 -14.42 8.45
CA ILE A 36 18.79 -13.01 8.41
C ILE A 36 18.87 -12.42 7.00
N PHE A 37 19.90 -12.77 6.24
CA PHE A 37 20.07 -12.36 4.85
C PHE A 37 18.87 -12.75 3.96
N TRP A 38 18.44 -14.00 4.01
CA TRP A 38 17.31 -14.49 3.20
C TRP A 38 15.98 -13.89 3.66
N THR A 39 15.79 -13.72 4.97
CA THR A 39 14.63 -13.03 5.53
C THR A 39 14.51 -11.60 5.01
N LEU A 40 15.62 -10.85 4.95
CA LEU A 40 15.65 -9.49 4.40
C LEU A 40 15.35 -9.46 2.89
N VAL A 41 15.91 -10.40 2.13
CA VAL A 41 15.61 -10.53 0.69
C VAL A 41 14.13 -10.79 0.47
N LEU A 42 13.52 -11.68 1.25
CA LEU A 42 12.09 -11.98 1.14
C LEU A 42 11.19 -10.81 1.54
N LEU A 43 11.63 -9.97 2.48
CA LEU A 43 10.92 -8.75 2.87
C LEU A 43 10.88 -7.68 1.76
N LEU A 44 11.71 -7.77 0.73
CA LEU A 44 11.62 -6.88 -0.44
C LEU A 44 10.31 -7.09 -1.20
N ILE A 45 9.74 -8.30 -1.19
CA ILE A 45 8.50 -8.62 -1.91
C ILE A 45 7.32 -7.77 -1.40
N PRO A 46 6.95 -7.79 -0.10
CA PRO A 46 5.88 -6.95 0.40
C PRO A 46 6.20 -5.45 0.26
N LEU A 47 7.48 -5.07 0.35
CA LEU A 47 7.89 -3.67 0.16
C LEU A 47 7.57 -3.16 -1.25
N VAL A 48 7.95 -3.93 -2.28
CA VAL A 48 7.66 -3.57 -3.69
C VAL A 48 6.16 -3.50 -3.94
N ILE A 49 5.37 -4.40 -3.36
CA ILE A 49 3.91 -4.39 -3.47
C ILE A 49 3.33 -3.10 -2.85
N ILE A 50 3.80 -2.70 -1.66
CA ILE A 50 3.36 -1.46 -1.01
C ILE A 50 3.69 -0.24 -1.88
N ILE A 51 4.89 -0.17 -2.46
CA ILE A 51 5.29 0.92 -3.36
C ILE A 51 4.38 0.98 -4.59
N ALA A 52 4.07 -0.16 -5.21
CA ALA A 52 3.16 -0.23 -6.34
C ALA A 52 1.75 0.26 -5.98
N LEU A 53 1.22 -0.16 -4.82
CA LEU A 53 -0.08 0.28 -4.32
C LEU A 53 -0.13 1.79 -4.07
N ILE A 54 0.91 2.36 -3.45
CA ILE A 54 1.01 3.80 -3.22
C ILE A 54 1.05 4.56 -4.56
N THR A 55 1.79 4.05 -5.54
CA THR A 55 1.90 4.69 -6.87
C THR A 55 0.54 4.76 -7.56
N VAL A 56 -0.17 3.63 -7.61
CA VAL A 56 -1.53 3.58 -8.17
C VAL A 56 -2.49 4.49 -7.40
N TYR A 57 -2.38 4.54 -6.08
CA TYR A 57 -3.21 5.42 -5.27
C TYR A 57 -2.96 6.91 -5.56
N LEU A 58 -1.71 7.31 -5.75
CA LEU A 58 -1.37 8.68 -6.13
C LEU A 58 -1.94 9.06 -7.50
N GLU A 59 -1.96 8.13 -8.46
CA GLU A 59 -2.63 8.34 -9.75
C GLU A 59 -4.13 8.53 -9.57
N ARG A 60 -4.79 7.69 -8.75
CA ARG A 60 -6.23 7.85 -8.45
C ARG A 60 -6.56 9.17 -7.77
N LEU A 61 -5.70 9.67 -6.88
CA LEU A 61 -5.90 10.98 -6.27
C LEU A 61 -5.82 12.10 -7.30
N LYS A 62 -4.91 12.01 -8.28
CA LYS A 62 -4.82 13.00 -9.37
C LYS A 62 -6.08 12.99 -10.24
N GLU A 63 -6.61 11.81 -10.57
CA GLU A 63 -7.86 11.70 -11.33
C GLU A 63 -9.02 12.37 -10.58
N ILE A 64 -9.12 12.16 -9.26
CA ILE A 64 -10.14 12.81 -8.42
C ILE A 64 -9.93 14.34 -8.37
N ASP A 65 -8.68 14.81 -8.28
CA ASP A 65 -8.34 16.24 -8.31
C ASP A 65 -8.73 16.90 -9.65
N GLU A 66 -8.50 16.21 -10.77
CA GLU A 66 -8.86 16.69 -12.11
C GLU A 66 -10.38 16.74 -12.30
N GLU A 67 -11.09 15.70 -11.86
CA GLU A 67 -12.56 15.66 -11.90
C GLU A 67 -13.18 16.78 -11.05
N GLU A 68 -12.67 17.02 -9.83
CA GLU A 68 -13.12 18.12 -8.97
C GLU A 68 -12.87 19.50 -9.59
N LYS A 69 -11.77 19.68 -10.34
CA LYS A 69 -11.47 20.94 -11.03
C LYS A 69 -12.37 21.17 -12.23
N ASP A 70 -12.62 20.15 -13.07
CA ASP A 70 -13.50 20.28 -14.23
C ASP A 70 -14.92 20.68 -13.81
N ASP A 71 -15.45 20.03 -12.77
CA ASP A 71 -16.75 20.35 -12.18
C ASP A 71 -16.85 21.81 -11.71
N LEU A 72 -15.79 22.35 -11.09
CA LEU A 72 -15.73 23.74 -10.61
C LEU A 72 -15.61 24.77 -11.73
N THR A 73 -15.02 24.41 -12.87
CA THR A 73 -14.81 25.33 -14.00
C THR A 73 -16.06 25.47 -14.87
N LYS A 74 -17.04 24.58 -14.68
CA LYS A 74 -18.28 24.49 -15.45
C LYS A 74 -19.41 25.38 -14.93
N TYR A 75 -19.19 26.07 -13.82
CA TYR A 75 -20.11 27.04 -13.18
C TYR A 75 -19.43 28.39 -13.01
#